data_AF-A0A1V6BFK0-F1
#
_entry.id   AF-A0A1V6BFK0-F1
#
_cell.length_a   1.000
_cell.length_b   1.000
_cell.length_c   1.000
_cell.angle_alpha   90.00
_cell.angle_beta   90.00
_cell.angle_gamma   90.00
#
_symmetry.space_group_name_H-M   'P 1'
#
loop_
_entity.id
_entity.type
_entity.pdbx_description
1 polymer ?
#
loop_
_entity_poly.entity_id
_entity_poly.type
_entity_poly.pdbx_seq_one_letter_code
_entity_poly.pdbx_strand_id
1 'polypeptide(L)'
;MDIVILGVLGQPIKIPDNIRIKEVIQAGDLTDDHTLQTESEAIYFDYLLIRDFSLIKSDRQNLLLSENGLPVVNFYRQTACENIFYVDSPEAYDRAIGFIIEGD
;
A
#
# COMPACT_ATOMS: atom_id res chain seq x y z
N MET A 1 -4.00 14.43 -0.52
CA MET A 1 -3.95 12.97 -0.63
C MET A 1 -2.56 12.52 -0.20
N ASP A 2 -2.47 11.92 0.98
CA ASP A 2 -1.25 11.32 1.52
C ASP A 2 -1.21 9.85 1.11
N ILE A 3 -0.20 9.49 0.32
CA ILE A 3 0.02 8.11 -0.12
C ILE A 3 1.29 7.58 0.54
N VAL A 4 1.18 6.42 1.18
CA VAL A 4 2.35 5.72 1.74
C VAL A 4 2.71 4.56 0.82
N ILE A 5 4.00 4.41 0.54
CA ILE A 5 4.54 3.24 -0.16
C ILE A 5 5.39 2.44 0.81
N LEU A 6 5.07 1.15 0.94
CA LEU A 6 5.87 0.18 1.68
C LEU A 6 6.68 -0.69 0.73
N GLY A 7 7.98 -0.39 0.67
CA GLY A 7 8.97 -1.07 -0.14
C GLY A 7 9.52 -0.20 -1.28
N VAL A 8 10.50 -0.73 -2.01
CA VAL A 8 11.14 -0.04 -3.13
C VAL A 8 10.51 -0.52 -4.44
N LEU A 9 9.93 0.40 -5.20
CA LEU A 9 9.61 0.15 -6.60
C LEU A 9 10.92 0.33 -7.37
N GLY A 10 11.45 -0.75 -7.95
CA GLY A 10 12.77 -0.79 -8.58
C GLY A 10 12.91 0.07 -9.86
N GLN A 11 12.07 1.08 -10.05
CA GLN A 11 12.05 1.99 -11.19
C GLN A 11 11.66 3.41 -10.76
N PRO A 12 12.13 4.45 -11.46
CA PRO A 12 11.72 5.83 -11.21
C PRO A 12 10.20 5.97 -11.39
N ILE A 13 9.52 6.40 -10.33
CA ILE A 13 8.08 6.61 -10.33
C ILE A 13 7.80 8.05 -10.77
N LYS A 14 6.89 8.22 -11.73
CA LYS A 14 6.35 9.54 -12.06
C LYS A 14 5.20 9.84 -11.10
N ILE A 15 5.46 10.67 -10.10
CA ILE A 15 4.49 11.05 -9.08
C ILE A 15 3.75 12.31 -9.58
N PRO A 16 2.42 12.30 -9.68
CA PRO A 16 1.64 13.51 -9.94
C PRO A 16 1.87 14.60 -8.88
N ASP A 17 1.81 15.87 -9.30
CA ASP A 17 2.19 17.03 -8.46
C ASP A 17 1.34 17.20 -7.18
N ASN A 18 0.20 16.52 -7.08
CA ASN A 18 -0.73 16.55 -5.95
C ASN A 18 -0.55 15.39 -4.95
N ILE A 19 0.42 14.50 -5.14
CA ILE A 19 0.67 13.34 -4.28
C ILE A 19 1.96 13.54 -3.48
N ARG A 20 1.87 13.37 -2.16
CA ARG A 20 3.05 13.30 -1.27
C ARG A 20 3.32 11.83 -0.94
N ILE A 21 4.52 11.35 -1.28
CA ILE A 21 4.97 10.00 -0.94
C ILE A 21 5.84 10.07 0.32
N LYS A 22 5.42 9.35 1.35
CA LYS A 22 6.29 9.03 2.49
C LYS A 22 6.84 7.62 2.27
N GLU A 23 8.15 7.51 2.04
CA GLU A 23 8.86 6.23 2.03
C GLU A 23 9.15 5.84 3.48
N VAL A 24 8.66 4.66 3.90
CA VAL A 24 8.78 4.18 5.29
C VAL A 24 9.43 2.80 5.24
N ILE A 25 10.64 2.71 5.81
CA ILE A 25 11.51 1.55 5.67
C ILE A 25 11.87 1.07 7.08
N GLN A 26 11.07 0.16 7.66
CA GLN A 26 11.55 -0.73 8.74
C GLN A 26 10.60 -1.89 8.97
N ALA A 27 9.32 -1.60 9.27
CA ALA A 27 8.16 -2.49 9.34
C ALA A 27 7.08 -1.77 10.16
N GLY A 28 5.81 -2.12 9.97
CA GLY A 28 4.72 -1.52 10.76
C GLY A 28 3.50 -2.42 10.90
N ASP A 29 2.72 -2.13 11.93
CA ASP A 29 1.40 -2.70 12.13
C ASP A 29 0.37 -1.82 11.45
N LEU A 30 -0.40 -2.42 10.55
CA LEU A 30 -1.52 -1.75 9.91
C LEU A 30 -2.74 -1.85 10.83
N THR A 31 -3.31 -0.71 11.19
CA THR A 31 -4.59 -0.64 11.91
C THR A 31 -5.75 -0.42 10.93
N ASP A 32 -6.97 -0.70 11.39
CA ASP A 32 -8.20 -0.51 10.60
C ASP A 32 -8.49 0.98 10.29
N ASP A 33 -7.87 1.90 11.04
CA ASP A 33 -8.05 3.36 10.94
C ASP A 33 -7.04 4.03 9.97
N HIS A 34 -6.66 3.34 8.88
CA HIS A 34 -5.69 3.83 7.88
C HIS A 34 -4.42 4.44 8.51
N THR A 35 -3.93 3.77 9.55
CA THR A 35 -2.72 4.18 10.26
C THR A 35 -1.70 3.06 10.20
N LEU A 36 -0.47 3.41 9.84
CA LEU A 36 0.68 2.53 9.94
C LEU A 36 1.43 2.85 11.23
N GLN A 37 1.33 1.96 12.21
CA GLN A 37 2.02 2.07 13.49
C GLN A 37 3.40 1.42 13.37
N THR A 38 4.45 2.24 13.39
CA THR A 38 5.83 1.76 13.53
C THR A 38 6.25 1.77 14.99
N GLU A 39 7.48 1.34 15.29
CA GLU A 39 8.04 1.42 16.64
C GLU A 39 8.24 2.87 17.12
N SER A 40 8.38 3.83 16.19
CA SER A 40 8.80 5.21 16.48
C SER A 40 7.70 6.25 16.25
N GLU A 41 6.79 5.98 15.31
CA GLU A 41 5.79 6.94 14.86
C GLU A 41 4.52 6.26 14.32
N ALA A 42 3.43 7.01 14.35
CA ALA A 42 2.19 6.67 13.66
C ALA A 42 2.09 7.49 12.38
N ILE A 43 1.86 6.81 11.26
CA ILE A 43 1.74 7.44 9.95
C ILE A 43 0.31 7.31 9.47
N TYR A 44 -0.35 8.45 9.32
CA TYR A 44 -1.68 8.56 8.72
C TYR A 44 -1.56 8.69 7.20
N PHE A 45 -2.46 8.04 6.48
CA PHE A 45 -2.49 8.05 5.02
C PHE A 45 -3.94 7.95 4.51
N ASP A 46 -4.17 8.48 3.31
CA ASP A 46 -5.42 8.26 2.57
C ASP A 46 -5.35 6.91 1.83
N TYR A 47 -4.18 6.60 1.26
CA TYR A 47 -3.93 5.35 0.51
C TYR A 47 -2.60 4.71 0.88
N LEU A 48 -2.58 3.37 0.85
CA LEU A 48 -1.37 2.57 1.11
C LEU A 48 -1.08 1.65 -0.07
N LEU A 49 0.13 1.77 -0.63
CA LEU A 49 0.66 0.89 -1.68
C LEU A 49 1.74 0.00 -1.08
N ILE A 50 1.56 -1.31 -1.18
CA ILE A 50 2.46 -2.30 -0.58
C ILE A 50 3.16 -3.06 -1.69
N ARG A 51 4.48 -2.95 -1.77
CA ARG A 51 5.32 -3.75 -2.67
C ARG A 51 5.87 -4.98 -1.97
N ASP A 52 6.33 -4.80 -0.74
CA ASP A 52 6.89 -5.85 0.10
C ASP A 52 5.95 -6.08 1.29
N PHE A 53 5.13 -7.12 1.14
CA PHE A 53 4.14 -7.48 2.16
C PHE A 53 4.79 -8.00 3.45
N SER A 54 6.06 -8.43 3.40
CA SER A 54 6.78 -8.86 4.61
C SER A 54 7.06 -7.72 5.59
N LEU A 55 6.93 -6.46 5.15
CA LEU A 55 7.09 -5.27 5.99
C LEU A 55 5.90 -5.04 6.94
N ILE A 56 4.85 -5.84 6.81
CA ILE A 56 3.62 -5.73 7.58
C ILE A 56 3.57 -6.85 8.61
N LYS A 57 3.48 -6.48 9.89
CA LYS A 57 3.56 -7.41 11.04
C LYS A 57 2.20 -7.72 11.70
N SER A 58 1.10 -7.72 10.96
CA SER A 58 -0.23 -7.84 11.58
C SER A 58 -0.89 -9.20 11.38
N ASP A 59 -1.16 -9.87 12.49
CA ASP A 59 -1.96 -11.10 12.60
C ASP A 59 -3.48 -10.84 12.46
N ARG A 60 -3.87 -9.55 12.42
CA ARG A 60 -5.26 -9.08 12.48
C ARG A 60 -5.83 -8.61 11.15
N GLN A 61 -5.09 -8.79 10.08
CA GLN A 61 -5.52 -8.24 8.80
C GLN A 61 -6.70 -9.06 8.31
N ASN A 62 -7.86 -8.41 8.15
CA ASN A 62 -8.95 -8.88 7.29
C ASN A 62 -8.51 -8.97 5.80
N LEU A 63 -7.21 -9.06 5.54
CA LEU A 63 -6.62 -9.25 4.23
C LEU A 63 -6.77 -10.71 3.86
N LEU A 64 -7.53 -10.94 2.79
CA LEU A 64 -7.64 -12.25 2.20
C LEU A 64 -6.29 -12.59 1.54
N LEU A 65 -5.65 -13.66 2.01
CA LEU A 65 -4.42 -14.18 1.42
C LEU A 65 -4.73 -15.38 0.52
N SER A 66 -3.99 -15.49 -0.58
CA SER A 66 -3.96 -16.68 -1.42
C SER A 66 -3.23 -17.84 -0.73
N GLU A 67 -3.34 -19.04 -1.28
CA GLU A 67 -2.63 -20.23 -0.77
C GLU A 67 -1.10 -20.05 -0.70
N ASN A 68 -0.55 -19.15 -1.52
CA ASN A 68 0.88 -18.82 -1.55
C ASN A 68 1.27 -17.70 -0.57
N GLY A 69 0.36 -17.26 0.29
CA GLY A 69 0.61 -16.20 1.28
C GLY A 69 0.66 -14.78 0.71
N LEU A 70 0.29 -14.58 -0.56
CA LEU A 70 0.19 -13.25 -1.18
C LEU A 70 -1.22 -12.67 -1.03
N PRO A 71 -1.39 -11.34 -0.87
CA PRO A 71 -2.71 -10.72 -0.84
C PRO A 71 -3.54 -11.01 -2.09
N VAL A 72 -4.80 -11.39 -1.89
CA VAL A 72 -5.80 -11.44 -2.95
C VAL A 72 -6.21 -10.01 -3.28
N VAL A 73 -6.16 -9.68 -4.56
CA VAL A 73 -6.48 -8.34 -5.06
C VAL A 73 -7.46 -8.36 -6.23
N ASN A 74 -8.19 -7.26 -6.41
CA ASN A 74 -9.01 -7.03 -7.58
C ASN A 74 -8.19 -6.60 -8.81
N PHE A 75 -8.87 -6.31 -9.92
CA PHE A 75 -8.23 -5.88 -11.17
C PHE A 75 -7.37 -4.61 -11.00
N TYR A 76 -7.80 -3.69 -10.13
CA TYR A 76 -7.11 -2.43 -9.81
C TYR A 76 -6.04 -2.59 -8.73
N ARG A 77 -5.72 -3.82 -8.34
CA ARG A 77 -4.72 -4.16 -7.31
C ARG A 77 -5.13 -3.81 -5.88
N GLN A 78 -6.39 -3.45 -5.65
CA GLN A 78 -6.93 -3.22 -4.31
C GLN A 78 -7.13 -4.55 -3.58
N THR A 79 -6.75 -4.58 -2.31
CA THR A 79 -6.97 -5.71 -1.42
C THR A 79 -8.44 -5.74 -0.91
N ALA A 80 -8.76 -6.69 -0.03
CA ALA A 80 -10.05 -6.70 0.67
C ALA A 80 -10.22 -5.52 1.64
N CYS A 81 -9.12 -4.88 2.04
CA CYS A 81 -9.14 -3.67 2.84
C CYS A 81 -9.22 -2.44 1.93
N GLU A 82 -10.15 -1.55 2.24
CA GLU A 82 -10.34 -0.30 1.49
C GLU A 82 -9.07 0.55 1.52
N ASN A 83 -8.78 1.21 0.40
CA ASN A 83 -7.62 2.07 0.17
C ASN A 83 -6.23 1.43 0.33
N ILE A 84 -6.15 0.10 0.43
CA ILE A 84 -4.89 -0.65 0.50
C ILE A 84 -4.69 -1.47 -0.77
N PHE A 85 -3.54 -1.31 -1.40
CA PHE A 85 -3.20 -1.86 -2.70
C PHE A 85 -1.91 -2.68 -2.62
N TYR A 86 -1.88 -3.82 -3.31
CA TYR A 86 -0.68 -4.64 -3.43
C TYR A 86 -0.09 -4.56 -4.85
N VAL A 87 1.10 -3.98 -4.96
CA VAL A 87 1.73 -3.57 -6.23
C VAL A 87 3.06 -4.30 -6.42
N ASP A 88 3.03 -5.49 -7.04
CA ASP A 88 4.19 -6.37 -7.22
C ASP A 88 5.02 -6.06 -8.48
N SER A 89 4.53 -5.18 -9.35
CA SER A 89 5.21 -4.75 -10.58
C SER A 89 4.90 -3.28 -10.91
N PRO A 90 5.67 -2.66 -11.82
CA PRO A 90 5.36 -1.32 -12.33
C PRO A 90 3.95 -1.23 -12.93
N GLU A 91 3.51 -2.24 -13.67
CA GLU A 91 2.17 -2.26 -14.27
C GLU A 91 1.07 -2.37 -13.19
N ALA A 92 1.34 -3.09 -12.10
CA ALA A 92 0.44 -3.13 -10.95
C ALA A 92 0.35 -1.77 -10.25
N TYR A 93 1.49 -1.09 -10.11
CA TYR A 93 1.54 0.28 -9.58
C TYR A 93 0.73 1.26 -10.46
N ASP A 94 0.94 1.25 -11.77
CA ASP A 94 0.23 2.14 -12.70
C ASP A 94 -1.29 1.94 -12.64
N ARG A 95 -1.75 0.70 -12.50
CA ARG A 95 -3.18 0.39 -12.32
C ARG A 95 -3.72 0.93 -11.00
N ALA A 96 -2.99 0.73 -9.91
CA ALA A 96 -3.41 1.19 -8.58
C ALA A 96 -3.49 2.72 -8.54
N ILE A 97 -2.46 3.40 -9.05
CA ILE A 97 -2.42 4.86 -9.11
C ILE A 97 -3.47 5.43 -10.05
N GLY A 98 -3.69 4.82 -11.23
CA GLY A 98 -4.76 5.24 -12.13
C GLY A 98 -6.12 5.21 -11.45
N PHE A 99 -6.43 4.13 -10.73
CA PHE A 99 -7.66 4.02 -9.96
C PHE A 99 -7.76 5.07 -8.85
N ILE A 100 -6.70 5.29 -8.07
CA ILE A 100 -6.67 6.28 -6.98
C ILE A 100 -6.93 7.70 -7.52
N ILE A 101 -6.38 8.04 -8.68
CA ILE A 101 -6.53 9.38 -9.29
C ILE A 101 -7.89 9.55 -9.97
N GLU A 102 -8.44 8.50 -10.58
CA GLU A 102 -9.72 8.57 -11.28
C GLU A 102 -10.93 8.44 -10.35
N GLY A 103 -10.76 7.76 -9.21
CA GLY A 103 -11.81 7.49 -8.24
C GLY A 103 -12.04 8.58 -7.18
N ASP A 104 -11.11 9.54 -7.07
CA ASP A 104 -11.09 10.63 -6.07
C ASP A 104 -11.01 11.99 -6.78
#